data_AF-A0A2N6AQJ3-F1
#
_entry.id   AF-A0A2N6AQJ3-F1
#
_cell.length_a   1.000
_cell.length_b   1.000
_cell.length_c   1.000
_cell.angle_alpha   90.00
_cell.angle_beta   90.00
_cell.angle_gamma   90.00
#
_symmetry.space_group_name_H-M   'P 1'
#
loop_
_entity.id
_entity.type
_entity.pdbx_description
1 polymer ?
#
loop_
_entity_poly.entity_id
_entity_poly.type
_entity_poly.pdbx_seq_one_letter_code
_entity_poly.pdbx_strand_id
1 'polypeptide(L)' 'MPFYAQVMPLEVIIEMGKVANAAITDMKTLVLYAIVPFNLVKGAAISLVTLLIYKKLSVILHK' A
#
# COMPACT_ATOMS: atom_id res chain seq x y z
N MET A 1 -19.22 -0.98 15.49
CA MET A 1 -17.91 -1.22 14.83
C MET A 1 -18.12 -2.18 13.66
N PRO A 2 -17.45 -1.98 12.51
CA PRO A 2 -17.51 -2.94 11.40
C PRO A 2 -17.05 -4.34 11.85
N PHE A 3 -17.65 -5.41 11.31
CA PHE A 3 -17.29 -6.79 11.67
C PHE A 3 -15.78 -7.08 11.52
N TYR A 4 -15.14 -6.50 10.49
CA TYR A 4 -13.69 -6.61 10.30
C TYR A 4 -12.87 -6.10 11.49
N ALA A 5 -13.31 -5.01 12.14
CA ALA A 5 -12.62 -4.45 13.30
C ALA A 5 -12.75 -5.33 14.56
N GLN A 6 -13.68 -6.30 14.57
CA GLN A 6 -13.78 -7.29 15.65
C GLN A 6 -12.74 -8.41 15.50
N VAL A 7 -12.30 -8.69 14.28
CA VAL A 7 -11.30 -9.72 13.97
C VAL A 7 -9.88 -9.13 14.01
N MET A 8 -9.72 -7.90 13.51
CA MET A 8 -8.44 -7.20 13.50
C MET A 8 -8.62 -5.77 14.01
N PRO A 9 -8.58 -5.57 15.33
CA PRO A 9 -8.65 -4.24 15.94
C PRO A 9 -7.50 -3.35 15.48
N LEU A 10 -7.74 -2.04 15.42
CA LEU A 10 -6.74 -1.07 14.97
C LEU A 10 -5.50 -1.07 15.87
N GLU A 11 -5.69 -1.24 17.17
CA GLU A 11 -4.64 -1.28 18.18
C GLU A 11 -3.66 -2.43 17.88
N VAL A 12 -4.18 -3.61 17.52
CA VAL A 12 -3.36 -4.78 17.14
C VAL A 12 -2.54 -4.47 15.89
N ILE A 13 -3.14 -3.80 14.89
CA ILE A 13 -2.42 -3.40 13.67
C ILE A 13 -1.28 -2.42 13.99
N ILE A 14 -1.53 -1.46 14.88
CA ILE A 14 -0.51 -0.49 15.31
C ILE A 14 0.61 -1.20 16.07
N GLU A 15 0.29 -2.14 16.98
CA GLU A 15 1.29 -2.93 17.71
C GLU A 15 2.14 -3.79 16.75
N MET A 16 1.52 -4.44 15.78
CA MET A 16 2.24 -5.17 14.73
C MET A 16 3.16 -4.25 13.92
N GLY A 17 2.69 -3.05 13.57
CA GLY A 17 3.50 -2.04 12.90
C GLY A 17 4.68 -1.58 13.76
N LYS A 18 4.46 -1.37 15.05
CA LYS A 18 5.47 -0.94 16.02
C LYS A 18 6.60 -1.96 16.17
N VAL A 19 6.29 -3.26 16.09
CA VAL A 19 7.31 -4.33 16.08
C VAL A 19 8.24 -4.21 14.86
N ALA A 20 7.69 -3.87 13.69
CA ALA A 20 8.49 -3.70 12.47
C ALA A 20 9.23 -2.35 12.41
N ASN A 21 8.63 -1.29 12.97
CA ASN A 21 9.21 0.04 13.02
C ASN A 21 8.75 0.77 14.30
N ALA A 22 9.67 0.98 15.23
CA ALA A 22 9.39 1.62 16.51
C ALA A 22 8.84 3.07 16.41
N ALA A 23 8.98 3.73 15.25
CA ALA A 23 8.38 5.03 14.98
C ALA A 23 6.86 4.99 14.81
N ILE A 24 6.25 3.79 14.69
CA ILE A 24 4.81 3.60 14.62
C ILE A 24 4.26 3.52 16.05
N THR A 25 3.56 4.58 16.48
CA THR A 25 2.98 4.72 17.82
C THR A 25 1.48 4.84 17.83
N ASP A 26 0.89 5.22 16.69
CA ASP A 26 -0.53 5.51 16.53
C ASP A 26 -0.91 5.37 15.04
N MET A 27 -2.18 5.61 14.74
CA MET A 27 -2.69 5.48 13.38
C MET A 27 -2.00 6.42 12.38
N LYS A 28 -1.67 7.66 12.77
CA LYS A 28 -1.05 8.64 11.86
C LYS A 28 0.37 8.21 11.51
N THR A 29 1.14 7.78 12.50
CA THR A 29 2.51 7.28 12.29
C THR A 29 2.51 5.96 11.50
N LEU A 30 1.53 5.07 11.71
CA LEU A 30 1.31 3.89 10.86
C LEU A 30 1.06 4.28 9.40
N VAL A 31 0.18 5.27 9.16
CA VAL A 31 -0.11 5.75 7.80
C VAL A 31 1.16 6.30 7.14
N LEU A 32 1.88 7.17 7.85
CA LEU A 32 3.04 7.86 7.29
C LEU A 32 4.22 6.92 7.02
N TYR A 33 4.51 6.00 7.93
CA TYR A 33 5.71 5.16 7.85
C TYR A 33 5.49 3.80 7.17
N ALA A 34 4.26 3.30 7.09
CA ALA A 34 3.97 2.03 6.43
C ALA A 34 3.10 2.22 5.18
N ILE A 35 1.92 2.83 5.32
CA ILE A 35 0.90 2.82 4.25
C ILE A 35 1.33 3.70 3.08
N VAL A 36 1.76 4.94 3.33
CA VAL A 36 2.19 5.89 2.30
C VAL A 36 3.37 5.34 1.49
N PRO A 37 4.52 4.96 2.09
CA PRO A 37 5.66 4.48 1.31
C PRO A 37 5.34 3.20 0.55
N PHE A 38 4.62 2.25 1.14
CA PHE A 38 4.19 1.03 0.45
C PHE A 38 3.33 1.35 -0.77
N ASN A 39 2.36 2.26 -0.62
CA ASN A 39 1.48 2.64 -1.73
C ASN A 39 2.22 3.41 -2.83
N LEU A 40 3.22 4.23 -2.50
CA LEU A 40 4.05 4.89 -3.50
C LEU A 40 4.86 3.89 -4.32
N VAL A 41 5.52 2.93 -3.65
CA VAL A 41 6.29 1.87 -4.33
C VAL A 41 5.36 1.01 -5.19
N LYS A 42 4.23 0.57 -4.64
CA LYS A 42 3.23 -0.22 -5.35
C LYS A 42 2.67 0.54 -6.55
N GLY A 43 2.34 1.82 -6.39
CA GLY A 43 1.85 2.69 -7.45
C GLY A 43 2.87 2.81 -8.57
N ALA A 44 4.13 3.11 -8.23
CA ALA A 44 5.22 3.17 -9.20
C ALA A 44 5.43 1.84 -9.94
N ALA A 45 5.38 0.71 -9.22
CA ALA A 45 5.51 -0.62 -9.82
C ALA A 45 4.37 -0.93 -10.80
N ILE A 46 3.12 -0.66 -10.40
CA ILE A 46 1.95 -0.85 -11.27
C ILE A 46 2.03 0.05 -12.50
N SER A 47 2.39 1.33 -12.33
CA SER A 47 2.57 2.25 -13.44
C SER A 47 3.65 1.78 -14.40
N LEU A 48 4.80 1.32 -13.89
CA LEU A 48 5.87 0.79 -14.72
C LEU A 48 5.40 -0.43 -15.53
N VAL A 49 4.77 -1.40 -14.87
CA VAL A 49 4.21 -2.58 -15.54
C VAL A 49 3.19 -2.18 -16.61
N THR A 50 2.30 -1.26 -16.29
CA THR A 50 1.27 -0.75 -17.22
C THR A 50 1.92 -0.08 -18.43
N LEU A 51 2.93 0.75 -18.24
CA LEU A 51 3.66 1.42 -19.33
C LEU A 51 4.37 0.41 -20.24
N LEU A 52 5.02 -0.60 -19.65
CA LEU A 52 5.71 -1.65 -20.42
C LEU A 52 4.73 -2.49 -21.25
N ILE A 53 3.57 -2.83 -20.68
CA ILE A 53 2.51 -3.55 -21.39
C ILE A 53 1.90 -2.66 -22.48
N TYR A 54 1.53 -1.42 -22.15
CA TYR A 54 0.91 -0.50 -23.09
C TYR A 54 1.81 -0.21 -24.29
N LYS A 55 3.14 -0.08 -24.10
CA LYS A 55 4.08 0.09 -25.22
C LYS A 55 3.99 -1.05 -26.25
N LYS A 56 3.78 -2.29 -25.80
CA LYS A 56 3.60 -3.45 -26.70
C LYS A 56 2.21 -3.48 -27.32
N LEU A 57 1.18 -3.17 -26.55
CA LEU A 57 -0.22 -3.20 -27.02
C LEU A 57 -0.56 -2.03 -27.95
N SER A 58 0.09 -0.88 -27.80
CA SER A 58 -0.11 0.32 -28.63
C SER A 58 0.10 0.04 -30.12
N VAL A 59 1.05 -0.83 -30.47
CA VAL A 59 1.29 -1.26 -31.87
C VAL A 59 0.08 -1.99 -32.47
N ILE A 60 -0.71 -2.68 -31.65
CA ILE A 60 -1.90 -3.44 -32.07
C ILE A 60 -3.15 -2.55 -32.00
N LEU A 61 -3.23 -1.67 -30.99
CA LEU A 61 -4.38 -0.81 -30.71
C LEU A 61 -4.47 0.44 -31.60
N HIS A 62 -3.35 0.94 -32.15
CA HIS A 62 -3.33 2.10 -33.05
C HIS A 62 -3.41 1.72 -34.55
N LYS A 63 -4.14 0.65 -34.89
CA LYS A 63 -4.63 0.44 -36.24
C LYS A 63 -6.10 0.81 -36.34
#